data_AF-A0AAN6EBX2-F1
#
_entry.id   AF-A0AAN6EBX2-F1
#
_cell.length_a   1.000
_cell.length_b   1.000
_cell.length_c   1.000
_cell.angle_alpha   90.00
_cell.angle_beta   90.00
_cell.angle_gamma   90.00
#
_symmetry.space_group_name_H-M   'P 1'
#
loop_
_entity.id
_entity.type
_entity.pdbx_description
1 polymer ?
#
loop_
_entity_poly.entity_id
_entity_poly.type
_entity_poly.pdbx_seq_one_letter_code
_entity_poly.pdbx_strand_id
1 'polypeptide(L)'
;MEPERETIVIVGAGIVGVATAYFTAKKLAKKYPAETRPQVILLEQCEPGCSASGKSGGFLARHWSDGTDTEQLAQFSYDLHAKLALEHNGSERWGYRPLNTFCAEIDRIPVMPAKQHKSAHQRTEAESVVTSIEVIAPRAHSSSSVTTMEYSGPGTPVTLFDSENQQTSTHGSISVPDVGGVKEVAPEAVPWLKTSLVNKLRQVGDTTSTAQVDPLKFTRSLLAEAKGYGLKSIRGKVIDVADTGY
;
A
#
# COMPACT_ATOMS: atom_id res chain seq x y z
N MET A 1 -22.62 -31.51 21.39
CA MET A 1 -22.74 -30.66 20.19
C MET A 1 -22.24 -29.29 20.59
N GLU A 2 -21.22 -28.74 19.93
CA GLU A 2 -20.85 -27.33 20.15
C GLU A 2 -22.10 -26.47 19.90
N PRO A 3 -22.38 -25.46 20.74
CA PRO A 3 -23.52 -24.58 20.51
C PRO A 3 -23.40 -23.93 19.12
N GLU A 4 -24.50 -23.86 18.40
CA GLU A 4 -24.54 -23.26 17.07
C GLU A 4 -24.23 -21.76 17.18
N ARG A 5 -23.06 -21.35 16.71
CA ARG A 5 -22.61 -19.96 16.72
C ARG A 5 -22.83 -19.36 15.35
N GLU A 6 -23.40 -18.16 15.32
CA GLU A 6 -23.47 -17.35 14.10
C GLU A 6 -22.08 -17.26 13.46
N THR A 7 -22.02 -17.46 12.14
CA THR A 7 -20.76 -17.50 11.39
C THR A 7 -20.79 -16.45 10.29
N ILE A 8 -19.83 -15.53 10.33
CA ILE A 8 -19.59 -14.51 9.31
C ILE A 8 -18.48 -15.01 8.39
N VAL A 9 -18.81 -15.17 7.12
CA VAL A 9 -17.84 -15.59 6.09
C VAL A 9 -17.48 -14.39 5.22
N ILE A 10 -16.18 -14.14 5.10
CA ILE A 10 -15.61 -13.09 4.23
C ILE A 10 -14.85 -13.79 3.12
N VAL A 11 -15.16 -13.46 1.87
CA VAL A 11 -14.58 -14.11 0.68
C VAL A 11 -13.57 -13.17 0.03
N GLY A 12 -12.31 -13.58 0.01
CA GLY A 12 -11.17 -12.85 -0.55
C GLY A 12 -10.27 -12.23 0.52
N ALA A 13 -9.00 -12.61 0.54
CA ALA A 13 -7.96 -12.07 1.43
C ALA A 13 -7.10 -10.99 0.74
N GLY A 14 -7.72 -10.17 -0.09
CA GLY A 14 -7.18 -8.85 -0.45
C GLY A 14 -7.31 -7.86 0.73
N ILE A 15 -6.73 -6.67 0.59
CA ILE A 15 -6.68 -5.70 1.70
C ILE A 15 -8.08 -5.32 2.21
N VAL A 16 -9.08 -5.19 1.32
CA VAL A 16 -10.47 -4.89 1.71
C VAL A 16 -11.04 -6.03 2.57
N GLY A 17 -10.93 -7.28 2.12
CA GLY A 17 -11.43 -8.43 2.87
C GLY A 17 -10.69 -8.63 4.20
N VAL A 18 -9.37 -8.44 4.22
CA VAL A 18 -8.57 -8.50 5.46
C VAL A 18 -8.93 -7.39 6.44
N ALA A 19 -9.09 -6.15 5.98
CA ALA A 19 -9.48 -5.03 6.83
C ALA A 19 -10.88 -5.27 7.43
N THR A 20 -11.84 -5.71 6.62
CA THR A 20 -13.18 -6.12 7.08
C THR A 20 -13.09 -7.21 8.13
N ALA A 21 -12.28 -8.25 7.89
CA ALA A 21 -12.10 -9.35 8.83
C ALA A 21 -11.46 -8.89 10.15
N TYR A 22 -10.42 -8.07 10.09
CA TYR A 22 -9.73 -7.52 11.25
C TYR A 22 -10.66 -6.69 12.14
N PHE A 23 -11.35 -5.70 11.58
CA PHE A 23 -12.23 -4.85 12.37
C PHE A 23 -13.46 -5.60 12.88
N THR A 24 -13.99 -6.56 12.11
CA THR A 24 -15.09 -7.43 12.55
C THR A 24 -14.66 -8.30 13.73
N ALA A 25 -13.54 -9.03 13.59
CA ALA A 25 -13.03 -9.90 14.64
C ALA A 25 -12.66 -9.10 15.92
N LYS A 26 -11.99 -7.96 15.77
CA LYS A 26 -11.65 -7.06 16.91
C LYS A 26 -12.89 -6.56 17.63
N LYS A 27 -13.92 -6.12 16.90
CA LYS A 27 -15.17 -5.63 17.50
C LYS A 27 -15.94 -6.73 18.22
N LEU A 28 -16.05 -7.91 17.62
CA LEU A 28 -16.68 -9.08 18.24
C LEU A 28 -15.89 -9.54 19.47
N ALA A 29 -14.56 -9.47 19.43
CA ALA A 29 -13.72 -9.82 20.56
C ALA A 29 -13.90 -8.91 21.77
N LYS A 30 -14.17 -7.63 21.53
CA LYS A 30 -14.51 -6.66 22.59
C LYS A 30 -15.93 -6.85 23.13
N LYS A 31 -16.88 -7.29 22.29
CA LYS A 31 -18.30 -7.34 22.63
C LYS A 31 -18.73 -8.66 23.29
N TYR A 32 -18.12 -9.78 22.91
CA TYR A 32 -18.57 -11.11 23.33
C TYR A 32 -17.43 -11.93 23.96
N PRO A 33 -17.73 -12.69 25.05
CA PRO A 33 -16.85 -13.75 25.57
C PRO A 33 -16.53 -14.78 24.48
N ALA A 34 -15.38 -15.47 24.61
CA ALA A 34 -14.90 -16.39 23.59
C ALA A 34 -15.87 -17.55 23.30
N GLU A 35 -16.70 -17.92 24.27
CA GLU A 35 -17.64 -19.06 24.26
C GLU A 35 -18.92 -18.76 23.47
N THR A 36 -19.33 -17.50 23.41
CA THR A 36 -20.57 -17.06 22.74
C THR A 36 -20.34 -16.15 21.54
N ARG A 37 -19.07 -15.81 21.27
CA ARG A 37 -18.67 -14.95 20.15
C ARG A 37 -19.02 -15.60 18.81
N PRO A 38 -19.65 -14.86 17.88
CA PRO A 38 -19.78 -15.28 16.49
C PRO A 38 -18.43 -15.61 15.86
N GLN A 39 -18.38 -16.63 15.02
CA GLN A 39 -17.16 -17.02 14.32
C GLN A 39 -16.95 -16.14 13.09
N VAL A 40 -15.71 -15.70 12.88
CA VAL A 40 -15.33 -15.02 11.63
C VAL A 40 -14.42 -15.95 10.84
N ILE A 41 -14.78 -16.22 9.59
CA ILE A 41 -14.01 -17.05 8.66
C ILE A 41 -13.63 -16.19 7.45
N LEU A 42 -12.33 -16.15 7.13
CA LEU A 42 -11.82 -15.56 5.89
C LEU A 42 -11.45 -16.67 4.90
N LEU A 43 -12.11 -16.71 3.75
CA LEU A 43 -11.84 -17.64 2.66
C LEU A 43 -10.97 -16.98 1.59
N GLU A 44 -9.90 -17.66 1.16
CA GLU A 44 -9.05 -17.20 0.05
C GLU A 44 -8.67 -18.37 -0.85
N GLN A 45 -8.78 -18.22 -2.17
CA GLN A 45 -8.45 -19.28 -3.11
C GLN A 45 -6.94 -19.52 -3.20
N CYS A 46 -6.16 -18.44 -3.10
CA CYS A 46 -4.71 -18.41 -3.29
C CYS A 46 -3.99 -18.04 -1.99
N GLU A 47 -3.12 -17.03 -2.03
CA GLU A 47 -2.37 -16.52 -0.89
C GLU A 47 -2.88 -15.13 -0.52
N PRO A 48 -2.93 -14.76 0.78
CA PRO A 48 -3.35 -13.41 1.19
C PRO A 48 -2.53 -12.32 0.49
N GLY A 49 -3.23 -11.38 -0.13
CA GLY A 49 -2.65 -10.27 -0.89
C GLY A 49 -2.02 -10.65 -2.25
N CYS A 50 -2.23 -11.85 -2.80
CA CYS A 50 -1.50 -12.30 -4.01
C CYS A 50 -1.86 -11.57 -5.33
N SER A 51 -2.89 -10.73 -5.32
CA SER A 51 -3.37 -9.98 -6.49
C SER A 51 -3.09 -8.48 -6.35
N ALA A 52 -4.03 -7.61 -6.75
CA ALA A 52 -3.88 -6.16 -6.75
C ALA A 52 -3.37 -5.60 -5.41
N SER A 53 -3.86 -6.12 -4.28
CA SER A 53 -3.49 -5.60 -2.95
C SER A 53 -2.00 -5.70 -2.68
N GLY A 54 -1.37 -6.85 -2.92
CA GLY A 54 0.07 -7.02 -2.66
C GLY A 54 0.98 -6.53 -3.78
N LYS A 55 0.43 -6.23 -4.96
CA LYS A 55 1.17 -5.72 -6.13
C LYS A 55 1.05 -4.21 -6.35
N SER A 56 0.29 -3.53 -5.49
CA SER A 56 0.10 -2.07 -5.59
C SER A 56 1.37 -1.29 -5.22
N GLY A 57 1.42 0.01 -5.53
CA GLY A 57 2.56 0.87 -5.19
C GLY A 57 2.62 1.31 -3.73
N GLY A 58 1.55 1.08 -2.95
CA GLY A 58 1.49 1.37 -1.52
C GLY A 58 1.53 2.85 -1.15
N PHE A 59 1.35 3.75 -2.11
CA PHE A 59 1.32 5.18 -1.87
C PHE A 59 -0.03 5.62 -1.28
N LEU A 60 0.04 6.46 -0.26
CA LEU A 60 -1.11 6.97 0.48
C LEU A 60 -1.08 8.50 0.39
N ALA A 61 -2.19 9.10 -0.03
CA ALA A 61 -2.38 10.53 -0.03
C ALA A 61 -3.68 10.89 0.69
N ARG A 62 -3.56 11.74 1.70
CA ARG A 62 -4.68 12.17 2.54
C ARG A 62 -5.68 13.04 1.77
N HIS A 63 -5.18 13.85 0.84
CA HIS A 63 -5.88 15.01 0.27
C HIS A 63 -6.10 14.96 -1.25
N TRP A 64 -5.67 13.89 -1.92
CA TRP A 64 -5.79 13.82 -3.40
C TRP A 64 -7.23 13.60 -3.90
N SER A 65 -8.17 13.38 -2.98
CA SER A 65 -9.61 13.25 -3.24
C SER A 65 -10.42 14.42 -2.69
N ASP A 66 -9.77 15.49 -2.23
CA ASP A 66 -10.48 16.67 -1.69
C ASP A 66 -11.41 17.28 -2.75
N GLY A 67 -12.60 17.68 -2.33
CA GLY A 67 -13.69 18.17 -3.19
C GLY A 67 -14.47 17.08 -3.95
N THR A 68 -14.16 15.79 -3.73
CA THR A 68 -14.90 14.67 -4.35
C THR A 68 -15.81 13.97 -3.34
N ASP A 69 -16.74 13.13 -3.84
CA ASP A 69 -17.60 12.28 -3.01
C ASP A 69 -16.82 11.28 -2.12
N THR A 70 -15.51 11.09 -2.37
CA THR A 70 -14.64 10.17 -1.62
C THR A 70 -13.69 10.85 -0.63
N GLU A 71 -13.76 12.18 -0.50
CA GLU A 71 -12.85 12.97 0.35
C GLU A 71 -12.77 12.42 1.78
N GLN A 72 -13.92 12.29 2.46
CA GLN A 72 -13.97 11.85 3.86
C GLN A 72 -13.40 10.43 4.03
N LEU A 73 -13.62 9.56 3.04
CA LEU A 73 -13.09 8.20 3.06
C LEU A 73 -11.57 8.19 2.86
N ALA A 74 -11.03 9.03 1.97
CA ALA A 74 -9.60 9.14 1.74
C ALA A 74 -8.88 9.65 3.01
N GLN A 75 -9.41 10.71 3.63
CA GLN A 75 -8.86 11.28 4.87
C GLN A 75 -8.91 10.26 6.01
N PHE A 76 -10.07 9.62 6.23
CA PHE A 76 -10.21 8.56 7.23
C PHE A 76 -9.26 7.39 7.00
N SER A 77 -9.14 6.93 5.75
CA SER A 77 -8.26 5.81 5.40
C SER A 77 -6.80 6.14 5.68
N TYR A 78 -6.34 7.34 5.31
CA TYR A 78 -4.97 7.78 5.59
C TYR A 78 -4.68 7.81 7.09
N ASP A 79 -5.55 8.46 7.86
CA ASP A 79 -5.40 8.59 9.32
C ASP A 79 -5.42 7.21 10.00
N LEU A 80 -6.23 6.28 9.47
CA LEU A 80 -6.29 4.91 9.95
C LEU A 80 -5.00 4.12 9.69
N HIS A 81 -4.33 4.31 8.54
CA HIS A 81 -3.03 3.67 8.28
C HIS A 81 -1.97 4.13 9.28
N ALA A 82 -1.93 5.44 9.59
CA ALA A 82 -1.03 6.00 10.60
C ALA A 82 -1.28 5.38 11.98
N LYS A 83 -2.56 5.31 12.38
CA LYS A 83 -2.97 4.71 13.65
C LYS A 83 -2.60 3.24 13.75
N LEU A 84 -2.87 2.45 12.72
CA LEU A 84 -2.53 1.02 12.71
C LEU A 84 -1.01 0.81 12.75
N ALA A 85 -0.24 1.67 12.09
CA ALA A 85 1.21 1.60 12.14
C ALA A 85 1.73 1.89 13.56
N LEU A 86 1.17 2.87 14.25
CA LEU A 86 1.51 3.13 15.64
C LEU A 86 1.11 1.96 16.56
N GLU A 87 -0.11 1.44 16.41
CA GLU A 87 -0.65 0.36 17.27
C GLU A 87 0.15 -0.94 17.15
N HIS A 88 0.65 -1.26 15.95
CA HIS A 88 1.18 -2.58 15.64
C HIS A 88 2.64 -2.60 15.21
N ASN A 89 3.39 -1.50 15.41
CA ASN A 89 4.77 -1.34 14.95
C ASN A 89 4.93 -1.48 13.42
N GLY A 90 4.10 -0.75 12.69
CA GLY A 90 3.98 -0.83 11.24
C GLY A 90 5.14 -0.24 10.45
N SER A 91 5.96 0.63 11.05
CA SER A 91 7.22 1.09 10.46
C SER A 91 8.14 -0.09 10.16
N GLU A 92 8.29 -0.99 11.13
CA GLU A 92 9.12 -2.20 10.98
C GLU A 92 8.40 -3.30 10.18
N ARG A 93 7.13 -3.56 10.51
CA ARG A 93 6.43 -4.73 9.96
C ARG A 93 6.02 -4.60 8.51
N TRP A 94 5.64 -3.39 8.08
CA TRP A 94 5.20 -3.14 6.70
C TRP A 94 5.72 -1.83 6.12
N GLY A 95 6.77 -1.25 6.71
CA GLY A 95 7.45 -0.10 6.11
C GLY A 95 6.59 1.16 6.04
N TYR A 96 5.61 1.33 6.95
CA TYR A 96 4.85 2.58 7.02
C TYR A 96 5.80 3.74 7.27
N ARG A 97 5.83 4.68 6.32
CA ARG A 97 6.68 5.86 6.38
C ARG A 97 5.94 7.07 5.81
N PRO A 98 5.74 8.13 6.59
CA PRO A 98 5.39 9.44 6.03
C PRO A 98 6.55 9.95 5.17
N LEU A 99 6.25 10.66 4.09
CA LEU A 99 7.27 11.11 3.14
C LEU A 99 6.89 12.41 2.44
N ASN A 100 7.89 13.15 1.96
CA ASN A 100 7.66 14.27 1.04
C ASN A 100 7.41 13.74 -0.37
N THR A 101 6.37 14.26 -1.03
CA THR A 101 5.97 13.84 -2.37
C THR A 101 6.16 14.98 -3.35
N PHE A 102 6.88 14.71 -4.44
CA PHE A 102 7.13 15.67 -5.51
C PHE A 102 6.56 15.19 -6.84
N CYS A 103 6.07 16.12 -7.65
CA CYS A 103 5.67 15.92 -9.04
C CYS A 103 6.63 16.71 -9.93
N ALA A 104 7.29 16.01 -10.86
CA ALA A 104 8.22 16.59 -11.81
C ALA A 104 7.67 16.45 -13.23
N GLU A 105 7.59 17.56 -13.95
CA GLU A 105 7.27 17.59 -15.37
C GLU A 105 8.57 17.69 -16.17
N ILE A 106 8.73 16.80 -17.14
CA ILE A 106 9.88 16.75 -18.04
C ILE A 106 9.37 16.88 -19.47
N ASP A 107 10.08 17.65 -20.31
CA ASP A 107 9.84 17.57 -21.74
C ASP A 107 10.24 16.19 -22.26
N ARG A 108 9.57 15.74 -23.32
CA ARG A 108 10.05 14.58 -24.07
C ARG A 108 11.49 14.88 -24.48
N ILE A 109 12.44 14.08 -24.00
CA ILE A 109 13.82 14.12 -24.49
C ILE A 109 13.72 14.00 -26.02
N PRO A 110 14.24 14.97 -26.80
CA PRO A 110 14.29 14.82 -28.24
C PRO A 110 15.00 13.51 -28.53
N VAL A 111 14.31 12.57 -29.19
CA VAL A 111 14.98 11.39 -29.72
C VAL A 111 15.96 11.93 -30.75
N MET A 112 17.23 12.06 -30.36
CA MET A 112 18.27 12.42 -31.31
C MET A 112 18.25 11.32 -32.37
N PRO A 113 18.09 11.63 -33.67
CA PRO A 113 18.15 10.61 -34.70
C PRO A 113 19.47 9.87 -34.53
N ALA A 114 19.39 8.53 -34.47
CA ALA A 114 20.56 7.69 -34.35
C ALA A 114 21.61 8.18 -35.37
N LYS A 115 22.84 8.46 -34.92
CA LYS A 115 23.94 8.77 -35.83
C LYS A 115 24.01 7.62 -36.82
N GLN A 116 23.67 7.89 -38.09
CA GLN A 116 23.85 6.91 -39.15
C GLN A 116 25.33 6.52 -39.15
N HIS A 117 25.64 5.34 -38.63
CA HIS A 117 26.86 4.68 -39.02
C HIS A 117 26.73 4.43 -40.53
N LYS A 118 27.55 5.12 -41.32
CA LYS A 118 27.77 4.77 -42.72
C LYS A 118 28.47 3.41 -42.74
N SER A 119 27.72 2.31 -42.59
CA SER A 119 28.16 1.02 -43.11
C SER A 119 27.70 0.96 -44.56
N ALA A 120 28.65 1.14 -45.48
CA ALA A 120 28.48 0.73 -46.85
C ALA A 120 28.43 -0.80 -46.88
N HIS A 121 27.25 -1.38 -46.70
CA HIS A 121 26.96 -2.72 -47.18
C HIS A 121 25.56 -2.72 -47.79
N GLN A 122 25.56 -2.73 -49.13
CA GLN A 122 24.41 -3.11 -49.95
C GLN A 122 23.87 -4.45 -49.45
N ARG A 123 22.61 -4.47 -49.01
CA ARG A 123 21.85 -5.69 -48.78
C ARG A 123 20.58 -5.59 -49.61
N THR A 124 20.50 -6.44 -50.62
CA THR A 124 19.36 -6.65 -51.52
C THR A 124 18.09 -6.96 -50.72
N GLU A 125 16.99 -6.32 -51.12
CA GLU A 125 15.63 -6.54 -50.60
C GLU A 125 15.17 -7.97 -50.89
N ALA A 126 14.82 -8.69 -49.83
CA ALA A 126 13.89 -9.79 -49.89
C ALA A 126 12.87 -9.57 -48.77
N GLU A 127 11.60 -9.44 -49.15
CA GLU A 127 10.46 -9.34 -48.24
C GLU A 127 10.44 -10.58 -47.32
N SER A 128 10.66 -10.37 -46.03
CA SER A 128 10.45 -11.41 -45.03
C SER A 128 9.28 -11.04 -44.14
N VAL A 129 8.12 -11.65 -44.44
CA VAL A 129 6.94 -11.69 -43.57
C VAL A 129 7.31 -12.41 -42.28
N VAL A 130 7.04 -11.79 -41.12
CA VAL A 130 7.24 -12.41 -39.80
C VAL A 130 6.12 -13.43 -39.57
N THR A 131 6.43 -14.73 -39.70
CA THR A 131 5.44 -15.82 -39.54
C THR A 131 5.47 -16.55 -38.20
N SER A 132 6.28 -16.13 -37.21
CA SER A 132 6.23 -16.73 -35.86
C SER A 132 6.93 -15.89 -34.79
N ILE A 133 6.29 -15.75 -33.63
CA ILE A 133 6.88 -15.23 -32.39
C ILE A 133 7.14 -16.44 -31.48
N GLU A 134 8.40 -16.73 -31.18
CA GLU A 134 8.74 -17.70 -30.13
C GLU A 134 8.74 -17.02 -28.75
N VAL A 135 7.94 -17.58 -27.84
CA VAL A 135 7.89 -17.17 -26.43
C VAL A 135 9.09 -17.79 -25.71
N ILE A 136 10.02 -16.95 -25.26
CA ILE A 136 11.16 -17.38 -24.45
C ILE A 136 10.67 -17.73 -23.04
N ALA A 137 10.82 -18.99 -22.63
CA ALA A 137 10.50 -19.45 -21.29
C ALA A 137 11.45 -18.83 -20.23
N PRO A 138 10.97 -18.60 -18.98
CA PRO A 138 11.77 -17.97 -17.94
C PRO A 138 12.96 -18.83 -17.52
N ARG A 139 14.16 -18.22 -17.48
CA ARG A 139 15.39 -18.85 -16.96
C ARG A 139 15.29 -19.07 -15.45
N ALA A 140 15.77 -20.22 -15.00
CA ALA A 140 15.91 -20.59 -13.59
C ALA A 140 16.83 -19.60 -12.85
N HIS A 141 16.43 -19.22 -11.64
CA HIS A 141 17.18 -18.34 -10.74
C HIS A 141 18.49 -18.99 -10.29
N SER A 142 19.64 -18.42 -10.68
CA SER A 142 20.89 -18.62 -9.94
C SER A 142 20.88 -17.70 -8.72
N SER A 143 21.05 -18.27 -7.54
CA SER A 143 21.12 -17.53 -6.27
C SER A 143 22.31 -16.57 -6.28
N SER A 144 22.01 -15.27 -6.24
CA SER A 144 22.99 -14.24 -5.87
C SER A 144 22.55 -13.64 -4.54
N SER A 145 23.43 -13.75 -3.56
CA SER A 145 23.33 -13.21 -2.21
C SER A 145 22.92 -11.74 -2.22
N VAL A 146 21.79 -11.43 -1.59
CA VAL A 146 21.33 -10.06 -1.34
C VAL A 146 22.19 -9.48 -0.22
N THR A 147 23.04 -8.53 -0.56
CA THR A 147 23.73 -7.68 0.43
C THR A 147 22.70 -6.72 1.03
N THR A 148 22.50 -6.82 2.34
CA THR A 148 21.74 -5.86 3.15
C THR A 148 22.39 -4.48 3.03
N MET A 149 21.67 -3.49 2.51
CA MET A 149 22.08 -2.09 2.62
C MET A 149 21.61 -1.56 3.99
N GLU A 150 22.56 -1.34 4.89
CA GLU A 150 22.32 -0.64 6.15
C GLU A 150 22.11 0.85 5.85
N TYR A 151 20.95 1.37 6.26
CA TYR A 151 20.61 2.78 6.18
C TYR A 151 20.83 3.43 7.55
N SER A 152 21.85 4.28 7.64
CA SER A 152 22.09 5.14 8.82
C SER A 152 21.16 6.36 8.72
N GLY A 153 20.04 6.33 9.43
CA GLY A 153 19.14 7.48 9.54
C GLY A 153 19.74 8.65 10.33
N PRO A 154 19.31 9.90 10.12
CA PRO A 154 19.64 11.00 11.00
C PRO A 154 18.96 10.84 12.36
N GLY A 155 19.70 11.14 13.43
CA GLY A 155 19.36 10.83 14.82
C GLY A 155 18.01 11.38 15.29
N THR A 156 17.30 10.53 16.03
CA THR A 156 16.05 10.82 16.73
C THR A 156 16.26 11.89 17.81
N PRO A 157 15.45 12.96 17.87
CA PRO A 157 15.33 13.75 19.09
C PRO A 157 14.57 12.90 20.13
N VAL A 158 15.21 12.62 21.26
CA VAL A 158 14.58 12.02 22.43
C VAL A 158 13.69 13.09 23.07
N THR A 159 12.37 12.91 23.00
CA THR A 159 11.44 13.63 23.86
C THR A 159 10.97 12.69 24.97
N LEU A 160 11.48 12.93 26.17
CA LEU A 160 10.96 12.37 27.41
C LEU A 160 9.55 12.93 27.62
N PHE A 161 8.54 12.06 27.70
CA PHE A 161 7.22 12.43 28.17
C PHE A 161 6.86 11.56 29.36
N ASP A 162 6.76 12.23 30.50
CA ASP A 162 6.32 11.68 31.78
C ASP A 162 4.89 11.15 31.68
N SER A 163 4.69 10.02 32.35
CA SER A 163 3.41 9.35 32.46
C SER A 163 2.57 10.01 33.55
N GLU A 164 1.49 10.70 33.17
CA GLU A 164 0.33 10.83 34.06
C GLU A 164 -0.99 10.63 33.29
N ASN A 165 -1.80 9.79 33.92
CA ASN A 165 -3.01 9.18 33.44
C ASN A 165 -4.21 10.09 33.76
N GLN A 166 -4.95 10.54 32.75
CA GLN A 166 -6.35 10.94 32.93
C GLN A 166 -7.12 10.94 31.60
N GLN A 167 -8.07 10.00 31.50
CA GLN A 167 -9.07 9.93 30.45
C GLN A 167 -10.00 11.14 30.49
N THR A 168 -10.01 11.95 29.43
CA THR A 168 -11.19 12.74 29.04
C THR A 168 -11.36 12.68 27.53
N SER A 169 -12.56 12.29 27.08
CA SER A 169 -12.94 12.19 25.68
C SER A 169 -13.16 13.58 25.10
N THR A 170 -12.17 14.10 24.36
CA THR A 170 -12.35 15.24 23.46
C THR A 170 -11.76 14.86 22.10
N HIS A 171 -12.56 14.97 21.04
CA HIS A 171 -12.06 14.92 19.66
C HIS A 171 -11.20 16.16 19.45
N GLY A 172 -9.90 16.07 19.75
CA GLY A 172 -8.95 17.14 19.48
C GLY A 172 -8.87 17.37 17.98
N SER A 173 -9.38 18.50 17.50
CA SER A 173 -9.20 18.91 16.12
C SER A 173 -7.72 19.19 15.89
N ILE A 174 -7.07 18.35 15.11
CA ILE A 174 -5.75 18.65 14.56
C ILE A 174 -5.99 19.71 13.49
N SER A 175 -5.37 20.87 13.65
CA SER A 175 -5.41 21.97 12.69
C SER A 175 -4.96 21.47 11.32
N VAL A 176 -5.86 21.55 10.35
CA VAL A 176 -5.65 21.09 8.97
C VAL A 176 -4.86 22.16 8.20
N PRO A 177 -3.75 21.83 7.53
CA PRO A 177 -3.13 22.73 6.56
C PRO A 177 -4.08 22.95 5.37
N ASP A 178 -4.22 24.22 4.99
CA ASP A 178 -5.02 24.70 3.87
C ASP A 178 -4.66 24.01 2.53
N VAL A 179 -5.69 23.69 1.73
CA VAL A 179 -5.66 22.86 0.51
C VAL A 179 -5.02 23.59 -0.70
N GLY A 180 -4.35 24.72 -0.49
CA GLY A 180 -3.63 25.49 -1.52
C GLY A 180 -2.17 25.05 -1.79
N GLY A 181 -1.68 24.00 -1.15
CA GLY A 181 -0.25 23.76 -0.90
C GLY A 181 0.61 23.20 -2.05
N VAL A 182 0.20 23.25 -3.32
CA VAL A 182 1.13 22.87 -4.40
C VAL A 182 2.13 23.99 -4.61
N LYS A 183 3.26 23.92 -3.92
CA LYS A 183 4.35 24.90 -4.01
C LYS A 183 5.33 24.46 -5.08
N GLU A 184 5.65 25.37 -6.01
CA GLU A 184 6.83 25.20 -6.85
C GLU A 184 8.07 25.21 -5.95
N VAL A 185 8.97 24.26 -6.19
CA VAL A 185 10.08 24.00 -5.28
C VAL A 185 11.39 24.24 -6.00
N ALA A 186 12.31 24.88 -5.28
CA ALA A 186 13.66 25.08 -5.77
C ALA A 186 14.40 23.74 -5.96
N PRO A 187 15.28 23.61 -6.98
CA PRO A 187 16.04 22.40 -7.26
C PRO A 187 16.78 21.76 -6.07
N GLU A 188 17.20 22.58 -5.12
CA GLU A 188 17.99 22.18 -3.94
C GLU A 188 17.20 21.28 -2.98
N ALA A 189 15.86 21.31 -3.05
CA ALA A 189 14.99 20.46 -2.23
C ALA A 189 15.05 18.97 -2.63
N VAL A 190 15.52 18.65 -3.84
CA VAL A 190 15.66 17.29 -4.37
C VAL A 190 17.02 17.12 -5.03
N PRO A 191 18.12 17.08 -4.25
CA PRO A 191 19.49 17.11 -4.77
C PRO A 191 19.86 15.90 -5.65
N TRP A 192 19.09 14.81 -5.55
CA TRP A 192 19.25 13.61 -6.38
C TRP A 192 18.58 13.76 -7.77
N LEU A 193 17.72 14.76 -7.98
CA LEU A 193 17.01 14.97 -9.23
C LEU A 193 17.82 15.87 -10.16
N LYS A 194 18.03 15.42 -11.40
CA LYS A 194 18.69 16.24 -12.42
C LYS A 194 17.75 17.33 -12.92
N THR A 195 17.73 18.44 -12.20
CA THR A 195 16.77 19.55 -12.41
C THR A 195 16.92 20.26 -13.76
N SER A 196 18.07 20.17 -14.42
CA SER A 196 18.23 20.64 -15.80
C SER A 196 17.39 19.91 -16.84
N LEU A 197 16.81 18.75 -16.48
CA LEU A 197 15.87 18.01 -17.32
C LEU A 197 14.40 18.23 -16.91
N VAL A 198 14.16 18.98 -15.83
CA VAL A 198 12.84 19.18 -15.22
C VAL A 198 12.37 20.57 -15.57
N ASN A 199 11.25 20.66 -16.28
CA ASN A 199 10.63 21.93 -16.62
C ASN A 199 9.96 22.54 -15.41
N LYS A 200 9.32 21.69 -14.59
CA LYS A 200 8.53 22.12 -13.45
C LYS A 200 8.59 21.09 -12.35
N LEU A 201 8.91 21.56 -11.14
CA LEU A 201 8.97 20.73 -9.94
C LEU A 201 8.00 21.28 -8.89
N ARG A 202 7.08 20.45 -8.42
CA ARG A 202 6.10 20.83 -7.41
C ARG A 202 6.10 19.85 -6.25
N GLN A 203 6.02 20.35 -5.03
CA GLN A 203 5.70 19.52 -3.89
C GLN A 203 4.18 19.32 -3.85
N VAL A 204 3.76 18.05 -3.89
CA VAL A 204 2.33 17.64 -3.93
C VAL A 204 1.92 16.87 -2.67
N GLY A 205 2.82 16.80 -1.69
CA GLY A 205 2.60 16.20 -0.39
C GLY A 205 3.82 16.32 0.50
N ASP A 206 3.62 16.16 1.80
CA ASP A 206 4.63 16.20 2.84
C ASP A 206 4.44 15.04 3.82
N THR A 207 5.29 14.98 4.85
CA THR A 207 5.22 13.94 5.88
C THR A 207 3.96 14.02 6.76
N THR A 208 3.07 14.99 6.55
CA THR A 208 1.77 15.07 7.22
C THR A 208 0.62 14.56 6.35
N SER A 209 0.78 14.66 5.03
CA SER A 209 -0.28 14.43 4.03
C SER A 209 -0.05 13.24 3.11
N THR A 210 1.19 12.71 3.04
CA THR A 210 1.54 11.56 2.22
C THR A 210 2.42 10.55 2.95
N ALA A 211 2.20 9.27 2.64
CA ALA A 211 2.93 8.16 3.23
C ALA A 211 3.04 6.99 2.25
N GLN A 212 3.84 5.99 2.59
CA GLN A 212 3.94 4.75 1.83
C GLN A 212 4.04 3.54 2.74
N VAL A 213 3.53 2.41 2.27
CA VAL A 213 3.62 1.08 2.91
C VAL A 213 4.11 0.05 1.91
N ASP A 214 4.61 -1.09 2.39
CA ASP A 214 4.68 -2.34 1.63
C ASP A 214 3.29 -3.01 1.66
N PRO A 215 2.56 -3.05 0.53
CA PRO A 215 1.16 -3.46 0.55
C PRO A 215 0.95 -4.94 0.88
N LEU A 216 1.87 -5.80 0.45
CA LEU A 216 1.79 -7.24 0.73
C LEU A 216 2.04 -7.49 2.22
N LYS A 217 3.08 -6.86 2.79
CA LYS A 217 3.37 -6.96 4.22
C LYS A 217 2.26 -6.37 5.07
N PHE A 218 1.67 -5.24 4.67
CA PHE A 218 0.56 -4.63 5.39
C PHE A 218 -0.66 -5.57 5.42
N THR A 219 -1.06 -6.08 4.25
CA THR A 219 -2.17 -7.04 4.14
C THR A 219 -1.95 -8.27 5.02
N ARG A 220 -0.75 -8.87 4.97
CA ARG A 220 -0.45 -10.08 5.76
C ARG A 220 -0.31 -9.81 7.25
N SER A 221 0.24 -8.66 7.63
CA SER A 221 0.37 -8.26 9.04
C SER A 221 -1.00 -8.04 9.67
N LEU A 222 -1.90 -7.34 8.97
CA LEU A 222 -3.25 -7.10 9.46
C LEU A 222 -4.07 -8.40 9.56
N LEU A 223 -3.86 -9.34 8.64
CA LEU A 223 -4.43 -10.68 8.75
C LEU A 223 -3.90 -11.44 9.97
N ALA A 224 -2.60 -11.32 10.27
CA ALA A 224 -2.02 -11.93 11.47
C ALA A 224 -2.64 -11.35 12.75
N GLU A 225 -2.85 -10.03 12.82
CA GLU A 225 -3.56 -9.40 13.94
C GLU A 225 -5.00 -9.90 14.06
N ALA A 226 -5.70 -10.04 12.94
CA ALA A 226 -7.07 -10.55 12.93
C ALA A 226 -7.17 -11.98 13.48
N LYS A 227 -6.18 -12.84 13.19
CA LYS A 227 -6.09 -14.19 13.77
C LYS A 227 -5.92 -14.16 15.29
N GLY A 228 -5.24 -13.16 15.83
CA GLY A 228 -5.13 -12.92 17.28
C GLY A 228 -6.50 -12.71 17.97
N TYR A 229 -7.50 -12.22 17.24
CA TYR A 229 -8.87 -12.06 17.72
C TYR A 229 -9.78 -13.30 17.52
N GLY A 230 -9.21 -14.42 17.05
CA GLY A 230 -9.92 -15.67 16.80
C GLY A 230 -10.46 -15.81 15.38
N LEU A 231 -10.03 -14.97 14.43
CA LEU A 231 -10.33 -15.16 13.00
C LEU A 231 -9.76 -16.51 12.52
N LYS A 232 -10.59 -17.31 11.86
CA LYS A 232 -10.13 -18.48 11.10
C LYS A 232 -9.89 -18.08 9.65
N SER A 233 -8.77 -18.52 9.07
CA SER A 233 -8.50 -18.35 7.64
C SER A 233 -8.42 -19.72 7.00
N ILE A 234 -9.16 -19.92 5.92
CA ILE A 234 -9.25 -21.18 5.20
C ILE A 234 -8.91 -20.94 3.74
N ARG A 235 -8.06 -21.79 3.18
CA ARG A 235 -7.80 -21.79 1.74
C ARG A 235 -8.93 -22.53 1.04
N GLY A 236 -9.65 -21.86 0.15
CA GLY A 236 -10.79 -22.42 -0.53
C GLY A 236 -11.33 -21.49 -1.62
N LYS A 237 -11.94 -22.10 -2.64
CA LYS A 237 -12.63 -21.38 -3.70
C LYS A 237 -14.13 -21.42 -3.42
N VAL A 238 -14.75 -20.25 -3.32
CA VAL A 238 -16.22 -20.16 -3.29
C VAL A 238 -16.72 -20.38 -4.72
N ILE A 239 -17.63 -21.34 -4.88
CA ILE A 239 -18.21 -21.72 -6.17
C ILE A 239 -19.61 -21.14 -6.38
N ASP A 240 -20.37 -21.01 -5.29
CA ASP A 240 -21.75 -20.56 -5.28
C ASP A 240 -22.11 -20.02 -3.90
N VAL A 241 -23.12 -19.16 -3.83
CA VAL A 241 -23.74 -18.68 -2.60
C VAL A 241 -25.23 -18.88 -2.77
N ALA A 242 -25.78 -19.85 -2.05
CA ALA A 242 -27.21 -20.12 -2.11
C ALA A 242 -27.98 -18.89 -1.63
N ASP A 243 -28.86 -18.37 -2.48
CA ASP A 243 -29.76 -17.29 -2.12
C ASP A 243 -30.83 -17.85 -1.19
N THR A 244 -30.89 -17.33 0.05
CA THR A 244 -31.86 -17.78 1.05
C THR A 244 -33.20 -17.07 0.90
N GLY A 245 -33.38 -16.22 -0.13
CA GLY A 245 -34.67 -15.62 -0.48
C GLY A 245 -35.17 -14.60 0.54
N TYR A 246 -34.38 -13.55 0.78
CA TYR A 246 -34.80 -12.40 1.59
C TYR A 246 -35.63 -11.39 0.78
#